data_AF-A0A1C6ET88-F1
#
_entry.id   AF-A0A1C6ET88-F1
#
_cell.length_a   1.000
_cell.length_b   1.000
_cell.length_c   1.000
_cell.angle_alpha   90.00
_cell.angle_beta   90.00
_cell.angle_gamma   90.00
#
_symmetry.space_group_name_H-M   'P 1'
#
loop_
_entity.id
_entity.type
_entity.pdbx_description
1 polymer ?
#
loop_
_entity_poly.entity_id
_entity_poly.type
_entity_poly.pdbx_seq_one_letter_code
_entity_poly.pdbx_strand_id
1 'polypeptide(L)'
;MKRIYEKPMAIQEAFIANEYVAACYSLACSVGSGNKGDKGNKWKYNEKGYVYHEHDFVSGTCTDASANRVITNDGSVVKSVGEYNKDQGWLNGGFDYWDDRNHNGIVDTNDGIYWHTESKTTNYWGQSSVDRRWNHYGILKPLDSSRPNHS
;
A
#
# COMPACT_ATOMS: atom_id res chain seq x y z
N MET A 1 -62.62 17.47 4.15
CA MET A 1 -61.27 17.44 4.77
C MET A 1 -60.27 18.05 3.80
N LYS A 2 -59.49 19.06 4.22
CA LYS A 2 -58.39 19.60 3.41
C LYS A 2 -57.17 18.68 3.57
N ARG A 3 -56.53 18.33 2.45
CA ARG A 3 -55.23 17.62 2.45
C ARG A 3 -54.13 18.65 2.74
N ILE A 4 -53.39 18.45 3.82
CA ILE A 4 -52.18 19.19 4.13
C ILE A 4 -51.03 18.39 3.54
N TYR A 5 -50.23 19.01 2.68
CA TYR A 5 -49.02 18.41 2.12
C TYR A 5 -47.83 19.03 2.82
N GLU A 6 -47.10 18.23 3.59
CA GLU A 6 -45.85 18.62 4.22
C GLU A 6 -44.70 17.97 3.47
N LYS A 7 -43.61 18.72 3.24
CA LYS A 7 -42.40 18.17 2.63
C LYS A 7 -41.59 17.44 3.71
N PRO A 8 -41.30 16.14 3.57
CA PRO A 8 -40.36 15.49 4.47
C PRO A 8 -38.96 16.09 4.26
N MET A 9 -38.34 16.59 5.33
CA MET A 9 -36.90 16.83 5.36
C MET A 9 -36.21 15.54 5.75
N ALA A 10 -35.36 15.02 4.86
CA ALA A 10 -34.37 14.02 5.21
C ALA A 10 -33.08 14.75 5.58
N ILE A 11 -32.58 14.52 6.79
CA ILE A 11 -31.23 14.93 7.18
C ILE A 11 -30.31 13.81 6.72
N GLN A 12 -29.45 14.10 5.75
CA GLN A 12 -28.36 13.22 5.38
C GLN A 12 -27.14 13.63 6.20
N GLU A 13 -26.63 12.71 7.00
CA GLU A 13 -25.29 12.84 7.53
C GLU A 13 -24.33 12.82 6.34
N ALA A 14 -23.70 13.95 6.06
CA ALA A 14 -22.57 13.97 5.17
C ALA A 14 -21.48 13.14 5.86
N PHE A 15 -21.07 12.04 5.25
CA PHE A 15 -19.87 11.34 5.65
C PHE A 15 -18.73 12.33 5.45
N ILE A 16 -18.33 13.04 6.51
CA ILE A 16 -17.01 13.66 6.55
C ILE A 16 -16.10 12.45 6.59
N ALA A 17 -15.47 12.13 5.45
CA ALA A 17 -14.41 11.16 5.43
C ALA A 17 -13.48 11.58 6.56
N ASN A 18 -13.46 10.77 7.64
CA ASN A 18 -12.49 10.97 8.69
C ASN A 18 -11.16 11.02 7.95
N GLU A 19 -10.42 12.10 8.09
CA GLU A 19 -9.12 12.36 7.46
C GLU A 19 -8.12 11.29 7.92
N TYR A 20 -8.32 10.03 7.58
CA TYR A 20 -7.24 9.09 7.35
C TYR A 20 -6.68 9.44 5.98
N VAL A 21 -6.21 10.69 5.86
CA VAL A 21 -5.42 11.13 4.73
C VAL A 21 -4.19 10.25 4.81
N ALA A 22 -4.20 9.17 4.03
CA ALA A 22 -2.98 8.57 3.55
C ALA A 22 -2.17 9.76 3.04
N ALA A 23 -1.18 10.20 3.80
CA ALA A 23 -0.35 11.29 3.36
C ALA A 23 0.15 10.90 1.97
N CYS A 24 -0.13 11.78 1.00
CA CYS A 24 -0.04 11.42 -0.40
C CYS A 24 1.43 11.26 -0.78
N TYR A 25 1.91 10.03 -0.66
CA TYR A 25 3.21 9.61 -1.13
C TYR A 25 3.03 8.69 -2.32
N SER A 26 3.91 8.85 -3.30
CA SER A 26 4.10 7.83 -4.30
C SER A 26 5.19 6.87 -3.81
N LEU A 27 5.01 5.58 -4.11
CA LEU A 27 5.92 4.52 -3.68
C LEU A 27 6.09 3.54 -4.82
N ALA A 28 7.30 3.45 -5.38
CA ALA A 28 7.65 2.47 -6.40
C ALA A 28 8.61 1.43 -5.80
N CYS A 29 8.39 0.16 -6.12
CA CYS A 29 9.32 -0.92 -5.81
C CYS A 29 10.57 -0.80 -6.67
N SER A 30 11.72 -1.11 -6.06
CA SER A 30 13.05 -1.06 -6.69
C SER A 30 13.83 -2.37 -6.55
N VAL A 31 13.22 -3.42 -5.97
CA VAL A 31 13.90 -4.70 -5.73
C VAL A 31 14.31 -5.40 -7.01
N GLY A 32 13.46 -5.37 -8.04
CA GLY A 32 13.80 -5.94 -9.36
C GLY A 32 14.98 -5.27 -10.04
N SER A 33 15.28 -4.02 -9.69
CA SER A 33 16.49 -3.30 -10.12
C SER A 33 17.73 -3.63 -9.28
N GLY A 34 17.69 -4.71 -8.48
CA GLY A 34 18.77 -5.16 -7.60
C GLY A 34 18.87 -4.42 -6.27
N ASN A 35 17.94 -3.50 -5.98
CA ASN A 35 17.97 -2.71 -4.76
C ASN A 35 17.37 -3.49 -3.57
N LYS A 36 18.22 -3.96 -2.65
CA LYS A 36 17.77 -4.67 -1.44
C LYS A 36 17.50 -3.74 -0.25
N GLY A 37 17.43 -2.45 -0.50
CA GLY A 37 17.34 -1.41 0.51
C GLY A 37 18.67 -1.06 1.17
N ASP A 38 18.83 0.21 1.51
CA ASP A 38 20.09 0.77 2.02
C ASP A 38 20.41 0.28 3.45
N LYS A 39 19.43 -0.35 4.12
CA LYS A 39 19.56 -0.96 5.44
C LYS A 39 19.73 -2.49 5.40
N GLY A 40 19.91 -3.05 4.21
CA GLY A 40 20.00 -4.50 3.99
C GLY A 40 18.65 -5.21 4.15
N ASN A 41 18.70 -6.51 4.44
CA ASN A 41 17.51 -7.36 4.55
C ASN A 41 16.69 -7.00 5.80
N LYS A 42 15.66 -6.18 5.62
CA LYS A 42 14.70 -5.77 6.67
C LYS A 42 13.31 -6.39 6.52
N TRP A 43 13.13 -7.30 5.57
CA TRP A 43 11.89 -8.06 5.43
C TRP A 43 11.76 -9.07 6.57
N LYS A 44 10.53 -9.29 7.05
CA LYS A 44 10.28 -10.23 8.15
C LYS A 44 10.67 -11.66 7.79
N TYR A 45 10.49 -12.02 6.52
CA TYR A 45 10.87 -13.32 5.96
C TYR A 45 11.55 -13.16 4.60
N ASN A 46 12.36 -14.15 4.24
CA ASN A 46 12.93 -14.25 2.89
C ASN A 46 11.85 -14.58 1.86
N GLU A 47 12.18 -14.32 0.60
CA GLU A 47 11.33 -14.67 -0.54
C GLU A 47 11.12 -16.18 -0.65
N LYS A 48 9.98 -16.58 -1.24
CA LYS A 48 9.58 -17.98 -1.34
C LYS A 48 9.05 -18.32 -2.73
N GLY A 49 9.44 -19.48 -3.24
CA GLY A 49 8.82 -20.14 -4.39
C GLY A 49 9.24 -19.62 -5.76
N TYR A 50 10.55 -19.45 -5.97
CA TYR A 50 11.17 -19.00 -7.24
C TYR A 50 10.52 -17.71 -7.78
N VAL A 51 10.80 -16.60 -7.10
CA VAL A 51 10.24 -15.31 -7.46
C VAL A 51 11.05 -14.60 -8.54
N TYR A 52 10.32 -13.86 -9.38
CA TYR A 52 10.85 -12.95 -10.36
C TYR A 52 10.30 -11.56 -10.06
N HIS A 53 11.16 -10.56 -10.22
CA HIS A 53 10.81 -9.15 -10.07
C HIS A 53 10.91 -8.46 -11.41
N GLU A 54 9.99 -7.52 -11.65
CA GLU A 54 10.11 -6.59 -12.76
C GLU A 54 11.27 -5.62 -12.48
N HIS A 55 12.24 -5.57 -13.39
CA HIS A 55 13.40 -4.69 -13.28
C HIS A 55 13.09 -3.24 -13.67
N ASP A 56 12.25 -3.10 -14.70
CA ASP A 56 11.92 -1.81 -15.32
C ASP A 56 10.59 -1.27 -14.79
N PHE A 57 10.34 0.02 -15.06
CA PHE A 57 9.02 0.61 -14.84
C PHE A 57 7.98 -0.11 -15.71
N VAL A 58 6.99 -0.72 -15.07
CA VAL A 58 5.84 -1.35 -15.72
C VAL A 58 4.57 -0.77 -15.10
N SER A 59 3.83 -0.01 -15.90
CA SER A 59 2.58 0.65 -15.48
C SER A 59 1.59 -0.34 -14.86
N GLY A 60 0.99 0.03 -13.73
CA GLY A 60 0.04 -0.80 -13.00
C GLY A 60 0.66 -2.03 -12.32
N THR A 61 1.95 -2.00 -11.99
CA THR A 61 2.64 -3.03 -11.20
C THR A 61 3.36 -2.41 -10.01
N CYS A 62 4.06 -3.20 -9.18
CA CYS A 62 4.77 -2.68 -8.03
C CYS A 62 5.84 -1.64 -8.37
N THR A 63 6.39 -1.60 -9.59
CA THR A 63 7.35 -0.56 -10.02
C THR A 63 6.69 0.76 -10.42
N ASP A 64 5.35 0.79 -10.53
CA ASP A 64 4.57 2.01 -10.72
C ASP A 64 4.31 2.69 -9.37
N ALA A 65 4.78 3.93 -9.24
CA ALA A 65 4.68 4.69 -8.00
C ALA A 65 3.23 4.98 -7.56
N SER A 66 2.26 4.87 -8.49
CA SER A 66 0.83 5.03 -8.23
C SER A 66 0.12 3.73 -7.85
N ALA A 67 0.78 2.57 -8.01
CA ALA A 67 0.19 1.27 -7.71
C ALA A 67 0.35 0.86 -6.24
N ASN A 68 1.27 1.49 -5.50
CA ASN A 68 1.47 1.19 -4.08
C ASN A 68 1.03 2.37 -3.21
N ARG A 69 0.41 2.07 -2.07
CA ARG A 69 0.00 3.06 -1.08
C ARG A 69 0.48 2.68 0.30
N VAL A 70 1.05 3.65 1.02
CA VAL A 70 1.34 3.53 2.45
C VAL A 70 0.15 4.04 3.23
N ILE A 71 -0.30 3.24 4.19
CA ILE A 71 -1.40 3.56 5.08
C ILE A 71 -0.79 3.80 6.46
N THR A 72 -1.04 4.97 7.03
CA THR A 72 -0.53 5.39 8.34
C THR A 72 -1.61 5.32 9.42
N ASN A 73 -1.19 5.40 10.69
CA ASN A 73 -2.08 5.62 11.84
C ASN A 73 -2.17 7.12 12.20
N ASP A 74 -2.92 7.44 13.26
CA ASP A 74 -3.15 8.81 13.75
C ASP A 74 -1.87 9.56 14.19
N GLY A 75 -0.74 8.85 14.33
CA GLY A 75 0.58 9.43 14.62
C GLY A 75 1.48 9.56 13.40
N SER A 76 0.93 9.42 12.18
CA SER A 76 1.69 9.35 10.93
C SER A 76 2.73 8.22 10.90
N VAL A 77 2.52 7.12 11.62
CA VAL A 77 3.40 5.94 11.58
C VAL A 77 2.83 4.90 10.63
N VAL A 78 3.69 4.19 9.90
CA VAL A 78 3.26 3.14 8.95
C VAL A 78 2.46 2.06 9.66
N LYS A 79 1.23 1.81 9.19
CA LYS A 79 0.36 0.74 9.64
C LYS A 79 0.39 -0.45 8.67
N SER A 80 0.31 -0.18 7.38
CA SER A 80 0.29 -1.20 6.33
C SER A 80 0.68 -0.61 4.98
N VAL A 81 1.04 -1.48 4.04
CA VAL A 81 1.25 -1.13 2.64
C VAL A 81 0.29 -1.93 1.79
N GLY A 82 -0.40 -1.26 0.87
CA GLY A 82 -1.23 -1.91 -0.14
C GLY A 82 -0.54 -1.82 -1.49
N GLU A 83 -0.48 -2.93 -2.21
CA GLU A 83 0.02 -3.01 -3.58
C GLU A 83 -1.11 -3.41 -4.52
N TYR A 84 -1.23 -2.66 -5.61
CA TYR A 84 -2.16 -2.92 -6.69
C TYR A 84 -1.41 -3.48 -7.89
N ASN A 85 -1.99 -4.50 -8.52
CA ASN A 85 -1.54 -5.02 -9.79
C ASN A 85 -2.70 -4.95 -10.79
N LYS A 86 -2.45 -4.44 -11.99
CA LYS A 86 -3.48 -4.24 -13.03
C LYS A 86 -4.20 -5.52 -13.46
N ASP A 87 -3.55 -6.67 -13.36
CA ASP A 87 -4.09 -7.96 -13.80
C ASP A 87 -4.72 -8.74 -12.63
N GLN A 88 -4.30 -8.47 -11.38
CA GLN A 88 -4.71 -9.22 -10.20
C GLN A 88 -5.53 -8.41 -9.18
N GLY A 89 -5.62 -7.09 -9.35
CA GLY A 89 -6.21 -6.18 -8.40
C GLY A 89 -5.32 -5.93 -7.18
N TRP A 90 -5.95 -5.63 -6.04
CA TRP A 90 -5.24 -5.46 -4.77
C TRP A 90 -4.67 -6.80 -4.29
N LEU A 91 -3.36 -6.81 -4.08
CA LEU A 91 -2.65 -8.00 -3.65
C LEU A 91 -2.68 -8.15 -2.13
N ASN A 92 -2.72 -9.40 -1.70
CA ASN A 92 -2.51 -9.73 -0.29
C ASN A 92 -1.04 -9.54 0.06
N GLY A 93 -0.78 -8.87 1.17
CA GLY A 93 0.57 -8.51 1.57
C GLY A 93 0.62 -7.97 2.98
N GLY A 94 1.82 -7.56 3.38
CA GLY A 94 2.07 -7.02 4.70
C GLY A 94 3.23 -6.04 4.72
N PHE A 95 3.21 -5.19 5.74
CA PHE A 95 4.31 -4.30 6.08
C PHE A 95 5.38 -5.06 6.87
N ASP A 96 6.65 -4.82 6.55
CA ASP A 96 7.78 -5.44 7.25
C ASP A 96 8.59 -4.43 8.06
N TYR A 97 8.97 -3.30 7.46
CA TYR A 97 9.85 -2.32 8.11
C TYR A 97 9.73 -0.91 7.51
N TRP A 98 9.88 0.09 8.37
CA TRP A 98 9.96 1.51 8.01
C TRP A 98 11.32 2.04 8.44
N ASP A 99 12.06 2.55 7.46
CA ASP A 99 13.32 3.27 7.64
C ASP A 99 13.01 4.77 7.74
N ASP A 100 12.75 5.24 8.97
CA ASP A 100 12.68 6.66 9.31
C ASP A 100 14.09 7.26 9.19
N ARG A 101 14.34 7.98 8.09
CA ARG A 101 15.71 8.38 7.74
C ARG A 101 16.14 9.66 8.43
N ASN A 102 15.20 10.53 8.75
CA ASN A 102 15.46 11.79 9.41
C ASN A 102 15.23 11.71 10.93
N HIS A 103 14.74 10.56 11.43
CA HIS A 103 14.50 10.24 12.84
C HIS A 103 13.47 11.17 13.49
N ASN A 104 12.47 11.61 12.74
CA ASN A 104 11.45 12.53 13.25
C ASN A 104 10.21 11.81 13.81
N GLY A 105 10.13 10.48 13.67
CA GLY A 105 9.02 9.67 14.17
C GLY A 105 7.70 9.85 13.41
N ILE A 106 7.72 10.47 12.24
CA ILE A 106 6.57 10.59 11.32
C ILE A 106 6.95 10.15 9.92
N VAL A 107 6.06 9.42 9.24
CA VAL A 107 6.29 9.00 7.85
C VAL A 107 6.31 10.23 6.97
N ASP A 108 7.39 10.39 6.21
CA ASP A 108 7.51 11.46 5.23
C ASP A 108 8.27 11.06 3.96
N THR A 109 8.44 12.02 3.06
CA THR A 109 9.20 11.80 1.84
C THR A 109 10.66 11.53 2.14
N ASN A 110 11.25 10.62 1.36
CA ASN A 110 12.61 10.09 1.51
C ASN A 110 12.73 8.89 2.47
N ASP A 111 11.72 8.60 3.28
CA ASP A 111 11.70 7.38 4.08
C ASP A 111 11.67 6.11 3.22
N GLY A 112 12.29 5.05 3.76
CA GLY A 112 12.32 3.74 3.12
C GLY A 112 11.23 2.83 3.66
N ILE A 113 10.52 2.14 2.76
CA ILE A 113 9.43 1.23 3.13
C ILE A 113 9.75 -0.16 2.60
N TYR A 114 9.68 -1.16 3.48
CA TYR A 114 9.82 -2.57 3.17
C TYR A 114 8.47 -3.24 3.37
N TRP A 115 7.99 -3.93 2.34
CA TRP A 115 6.74 -4.68 2.36
C TRP A 115 6.88 -5.97 1.58
N HIS A 116 5.84 -6.80 1.63
CA HIS A 116 5.77 -8.03 0.86
C HIS A 116 4.38 -8.26 0.29
N THR A 117 4.32 -9.03 -0.78
CA THR A 117 3.08 -9.64 -1.27
C THR A 117 3.20 -11.15 -1.26
N GLU A 118 2.06 -11.83 -1.11
CA GLU A 118 2.00 -13.29 -1.00
C GLU A 118 0.91 -13.87 -1.90
N SER A 119 1.22 -14.98 -2.54
CA SER A 119 0.21 -15.88 -3.09
C SER A 119 0.00 -17.03 -2.12
N LYS A 120 -1.27 -17.34 -1.83
CA LYS A 120 -1.64 -18.46 -0.96
C LYS A 120 -2.28 -19.57 -1.79
N THR A 121 -1.93 -20.80 -1.46
CA THR A 121 -2.63 -21.99 -1.95
C THR A 121 -3.47 -22.57 -0.83
N THR A 122 -4.67 -23.04 -1.16
CA THR A 122 -5.59 -23.65 -0.21
C THR A 122 -5.73 -25.13 -0.57
N ASN A 123 -5.49 -26.01 0.40
CA ASN A 123 -5.64 -27.44 0.18
C ASN A 123 -7.13 -27.85 0.21
N TYR A 124 -7.38 -29.13 -0.10
CA TYR A 124 -8.74 -29.72 -0.10
C TYR A 124 -9.50 -29.53 1.23
N TRP A 125 -8.77 -29.42 2.35
CA TRP A 125 -9.32 -29.23 3.69
C TRP A 125 -9.59 -27.76 4.06
N GLY A 126 -9.44 -26.83 3.11
CA GLY A 126 -9.66 -25.40 3.35
C GLY A 126 -8.51 -24.69 4.08
N GLN A 127 -7.37 -25.36 4.28
CA GLN A 127 -6.21 -24.75 4.93
C GLN A 127 -5.36 -24.00 3.91
N SER A 128 -5.21 -22.68 4.13
CA SER A 128 -4.36 -21.84 3.29
C SER A 128 -2.93 -21.78 3.81
N SER A 129 -1.97 -21.85 2.90
CA SER A 129 -0.54 -21.65 3.18
C SER A 129 0.08 -20.75 2.12
N VAL A 130 1.13 -20.02 2.50
CA VAL A 130 1.88 -19.18 1.57
C VAL A 130 2.61 -20.09 0.58
N ASP A 131 2.29 -19.95 -0.70
CA ASP A 131 2.94 -20.64 -1.80
C ASP A 131 4.17 -19.86 -2.25
N ARG A 132 3.98 -18.57 -2.55
CA ARG A 132 5.04 -17.64 -2.95
C ARG A 132 4.98 -16.34 -2.16
N ARG A 133 6.16 -15.72 -1.99
CA ARG A 133 6.35 -14.44 -1.31
C ARG A 133 7.36 -13.60 -2.05
N TRP A 134 6.96 -12.39 -2.41
CA TRP A 134 7.80 -11.36 -3.01
C TRP A 134 8.10 -10.30 -1.97
N ASN A 135 9.36 -9.91 -1.87
CA ASN A 135 9.81 -8.85 -0.98
C ASN A 135 10.04 -7.58 -1.80
N HIS A 136 9.54 -6.46 -1.29
CA HIS A 136 9.53 -5.18 -1.99
C HIS A 136 10.16 -4.08 -1.13
N TYR A 137 10.77 -3.12 -1.80
CA TYR A 137 11.38 -1.97 -1.17
C TYR A 137 11.29 -0.75 -2.07
N GLY A 138 10.99 0.39 -1.48
CA GLY A 138 10.86 1.67 -2.17
C GLY A 138 11.11 2.84 -1.24
N ILE A 139 11.35 4.00 -1.85
CA ILE A 139 11.51 5.27 -1.15
C ILE A 139 10.25 6.09 -1.37
N LEU A 140 9.69 6.65 -0.30
CA LEU A 140 8.57 7.56 -0.40
C LEU A 140 8.97 8.82 -1.15
N LYS A 141 8.17 9.18 -2.15
CA LYS A 141 8.33 10.41 -2.92
C LYS A 141 7.09 11.26 -2.75
N PRO A 142 7.20 12.60 -2.86
CA PRO A 142 6.02 13.44 -2.93
C PRO A 142 5.12 12.94 -4.07
N LEU A 143 3.81 12.89 -3.83
CA LEU A 143 2.87 12.64 -4.90
C LEU A 143 2.96 13.79 -5.92
N ASP A 144 3.09 13.47 -7.19
CA ASP A 144 2.88 14.46 -8.24
C ASP A 144 1.45 15.02 -8.09
N SER A 145 1.33 16.34 -7.93
CA SER A 145 0.06 17.02 -7.71
C SER A 145 -0.96 16.83 -8.85
N SER A 146 -0.51 16.30 -10.00
CA SER A 146 -1.38 15.94 -11.12
C SER A 146 -2.08 14.57 -10.98
N ARG A 147 -1.75 13.76 -9.96
CA ARG A 147 -2.25 12.37 -9.83
C ARG A 147 -2.62 12.00 -8.38
N PRO A 148 -3.69 12.60 -7.80
CA PRO A 148 -4.18 12.24 -6.46
C PRO A 148 -4.54 10.76 -6.37
N ASN A 149 -4.11 10.09 -5.31
CA ASN A 149 -4.46 8.70 -5.04
C ASN A 149 -5.94 8.65 -4.62
N HIS A 150 -6.73 7.76 -5.21
CA HIS A 150 -8.13 7.60 -4.86
C HIS A 150 -8.22 6.83 -3.53
N SER A 151 -8.82 7.47 -2.52
CA SER A 151 -9.19 6.86 -1.22
C SER A 151 -10.24 5.78 -1.38
#